data_AF-A0A954LHH6-F1
#
_entry.id   AF-A0A954LHH6-F1
#
_cell.length_a   1.000
_cell.length_b   1.000
_cell.length_c   1.000
_cell.angle_alpha   90.00
_cell.angle_beta   90.00
_cell.angle_gamma   90.00
#
_symmetry.space_group_name_H-M   'P 1'
#
loop_
_entity.id
_entity.type
_entity.pdbx_description
1 polymer ?
#
loop_
_entity_poly.entity_id
_entity_poly.type
_entity_poly.pdbx_seq_one_letter_code
_entity_poly.pdbx_strand_id
1 'polypeptide(L)'
;AAQRAISVVTADPERLVLFGITPAFPATGYGYIERGDAVPNSPGAFDVKSFREKPALELAEQYLQSGQFYWNCGIFCWRAATILKQLGQHEPEMLERLQKVAQTIGTDQYTSVLRAEFPRMNSISIDFAVLEKATTATVIEAPFTWDDVGSWLAVPRLSGTDEQGNTCSGNTLAVD
;
A
#
# COMPACT_ATOMS: atom_id res chain seq x y z
N ALA A 1 -6.97 -8.22 11.74
CA ALA A 1 -5.76 -7.75 11.04
C ALA A 1 -5.06 -6.61 11.79
N ALA A 2 -5.72 -5.48 12.08
CA ALA A 2 -5.09 -4.32 12.75
C ALA A 2 -4.41 -4.64 14.10
N GLN A 3 -5.08 -5.34 15.02
CA GLN A 3 -4.48 -5.72 16.30
C GLN A 3 -3.20 -6.56 16.14
N ARG A 4 -3.16 -7.42 15.11
CA ARG A 4 -1.99 -8.24 14.79
C ARG A 4 -0.84 -7.37 14.29
N ALA A 5 -1.13 -6.38 13.44
CA ALA A 5 -0.13 -5.41 12.99
C ALA A 5 0.47 -4.65 14.18
N ILE A 6 -0.36 -4.19 15.11
CA ILE A 6 0.09 -3.52 16.34
C ILE A 6 0.96 -4.46 17.17
N SER A 7 0.57 -5.73 17.36
CA SER A 7 1.38 -6.70 18.09
C SER A 7 2.74 -6.93 17.43
N VAL A 8 2.79 -7.08 16.10
CA VAL A 8 4.05 -7.23 15.33
C VAL A 8 4.95 -6.01 15.51
N VAL A 9 4.42 -4.79 15.31
CA VAL A 9 5.18 -3.53 15.47
C VAL A 9 5.59 -3.28 16.93
N THR A 10 4.84 -3.81 17.90
CA THR A 10 5.19 -3.68 19.32
C THR A 10 6.32 -4.64 19.69
N ALA A 11 6.32 -5.86 19.16
CA ALA A 11 7.37 -6.85 19.37
C ALA A 11 8.67 -6.48 18.64
N ASP A 12 8.56 -5.91 17.43
CA ASP A 12 9.68 -5.46 16.62
C ASP A 12 9.43 -4.02 16.11
N PRO A 13 9.86 -2.99 16.87
CA PRO A 13 9.65 -1.58 16.56
C PRO A 13 10.16 -1.09 15.21
N GLU A 14 11.18 -1.76 14.66
CA GLU A 14 11.81 -1.37 13.39
C GLU A 14 11.07 -1.95 12.17
N ARG A 15 10.16 -2.89 12.39
CA ARG A 15 9.43 -3.59 11.33
C ARG A 15 8.31 -2.75 10.75
N LEU A 16 8.23 -2.75 9.42
CA LEU A 16 7.12 -2.17 8.68
C LEU A 16 6.08 -3.24 8.39
N VAL A 17 4.82 -3.00 8.76
CA VAL A 17 3.73 -3.94 8.49
C VAL A 17 2.87 -3.42 7.35
N LEU A 18 2.60 -4.30 6.40
CA LEU A 18 1.71 -4.08 5.28
C LEU A 18 0.51 -5.01 5.38
N PHE A 19 -0.56 -4.66 4.68
CA PHE A 19 -1.72 -5.54 4.51
C PHE A 19 -1.77 -6.03 3.06
N GLY A 20 -1.93 -7.34 2.91
CA GLY A 20 -1.94 -8.00 1.61
C GLY A 20 -3.31 -8.59 1.30
N ILE A 21 -3.84 -8.32 0.11
CA ILE A 21 -5.09 -8.92 -0.38
C ILE A 21 -4.74 -10.15 -1.23
N THR A 22 -5.41 -11.27 -0.97
CA THR A 22 -5.24 -12.47 -1.79
C THR A 22 -5.69 -12.19 -3.22
N PRO A 23 -4.82 -12.33 -4.24
CA PRO A 23 -5.16 -12.02 -5.61
C PRO A 23 -6.30 -12.90 -6.12
N ALA A 24 -7.33 -12.29 -6.69
CA ALA A 24 -8.45 -13.01 -7.33
C ALA A 24 -8.25 -13.15 -8.85
N PHE A 25 -7.38 -12.34 -9.45
CA PHE A 25 -7.07 -12.32 -10.88
C PHE A 25 -5.64 -11.77 -11.10
N PRO A 26 -5.05 -11.90 -12.31
CA PRO A 26 -3.69 -11.39 -12.57
C PRO A 26 -3.71 -9.89 -12.89
N ALA A 27 -3.94 -9.05 -11.88
CA ALA A 27 -3.95 -7.61 -12.03
C ALA A 27 -2.57 -7.06 -12.43
N THR A 28 -2.48 -6.30 -13.52
CA THR A 28 -1.22 -5.63 -13.93
C THR A 28 -1.08 -4.22 -13.35
N GLY A 29 -2.16 -3.69 -12.77
CA GLY A 29 -2.20 -2.35 -12.18
C GLY A 29 -1.78 -2.27 -10.72
N TYR A 30 -1.59 -3.41 -10.05
CA TYR A 30 -1.32 -3.48 -8.61
C TYR A 30 0.12 -3.82 -8.30
N GLY A 31 0.59 -3.39 -7.13
CA GLY A 31 1.79 -3.92 -6.50
C GLY A 31 1.55 -5.32 -5.96
N TYR A 32 2.56 -6.18 -6.06
CA TYR A 32 2.57 -7.54 -5.54
C TYR A 32 3.62 -7.68 -4.44
N ILE A 33 3.25 -8.38 -3.37
CA ILE A 33 4.06 -8.68 -2.20
C ILE A 33 4.31 -10.17 -2.16
N GLU A 34 5.54 -10.61 -2.39
CA GLU A 34 5.93 -12.01 -2.21
C GLU A 34 6.08 -12.30 -0.71
N ARG A 35 5.29 -13.24 -0.20
CA ARG A 35 5.41 -13.69 1.19
C ARG A 35 6.59 -14.64 1.34
N GLY A 36 7.34 -14.45 2.42
CA GLY A 36 8.37 -15.36 2.91
C GLY A 36 7.82 -16.25 4.02
N ASP A 37 8.66 -16.50 5.01
CA ASP A 37 8.33 -17.38 6.12
C ASP A 37 7.25 -16.79 7.03
N ALA A 38 6.50 -17.67 7.70
CA ALA A 38 5.49 -17.25 8.67
C ALA A 38 6.17 -16.60 9.89
N VAL A 39 5.66 -15.45 10.33
CA VAL A 39 6.14 -14.78 11.52
C VAL A 39 5.72 -15.60 12.76
N PRO A 40 6.67 -16.01 13.63
CA PRO A 40 6.35 -16.81 14.81
C PRO A 40 5.27 -16.17 15.69
N ASN A 41 4.34 -16.98 16.18
CA ASN A 41 3.23 -16.56 17.04
C ASN A 41 2.30 -15.50 16.44
N SER A 42 2.32 -15.29 15.12
CA SER A 42 1.44 -14.33 14.43
C SER A 42 0.79 -14.99 13.19
N PRO A 43 -0.29 -15.78 13.39
CA PRO A 43 -0.94 -16.50 12.28
C PRO A 43 -1.40 -15.55 11.17
N GLY A 44 -1.13 -15.90 9.91
CA GLY A 44 -1.46 -15.05 8.76
C GLY A 44 -0.61 -13.78 8.64
N ALA A 45 0.54 -13.73 9.34
CA ALA A 45 1.59 -12.76 9.11
C ALA A 45 2.83 -13.47 8.55
N PHE A 46 3.43 -12.90 7.52
CA PHE A 46 4.58 -13.46 6.82
C PHE A 46 5.64 -12.39 6.65
N ASP A 47 6.91 -12.77 6.66
CA ASP A 47 7.97 -11.87 6.22
C ASP A 47 7.73 -11.48 4.76
N VAL A 48 8.16 -10.27 4.37
CA VAL A 48 8.14 -9.89 2.96
C VAL A 48 9.47 -10.26 2.33
N LYS A 49 9.41 -11.09 1.30
CA LYS A 49 10.59 -11.52 0.54
C LYS A 49 10.92 -10.55 -0.59
N SER A 50 9.90 -10.05 -1.30
CA SER A 50 10.09 -9.07 -2.36
C SER A 50 8.82 -8.26 -2.66
N PHE A 51 9.02 -7.05 -3.19
CA PHE A 51 7.97 -6.20 -3.75
C PHE A 51 8.13 -6.10 -5.27
N ARG A 52 7.00 -6.10 -5.98
CA ARG A 52 6.95 -5.99 -7.43
C ARG A 52 5.79 -5.08 -7.83
N GLU A 53 6.10 -3.86 -8.23
CA GLU A 53 5.08 -2.90 -8.66
C GLU A 53 4.69 -3.16 -10.12
N LYS A 54 3.39 -3.36 -10.37
CA LYS A 54 2.78 -3.40 -11.72
C LYS A 54 3.49 -4.37 -12.69
N PRO A 55 3.50 -5.68 -12.38
CA PRO A 55 4.12 -6.67 -13.25
C PRO A 55 3.40 -6.79 -14.60
N ALA A 56 4.11 -7.31 -15.60
CA ALA A 56 3.48 -7.76 -16.86
C ALA A 56 2.48 -8.90 -16.61
N LEU A 57 1.52 -9.09 -17.52
CA LEU A 57 0.41 -10.02 -17.35
C LEU A 57 0.89 -11.46 -17.10
N GLU A 58 1.87 -11.92 -17.86
CA GLU A 58 2.43 -13.28 -17.77
C GLU A 58 3.00 -13.55 -16.38
N LEU A 59 3.59 -12.52 -15.76
CA LEU A 59 4.17 -12.60 -14.44
C LEU A 59 3.10 -12.52 -13.34
N ALA A 60 2.07 -11.67 -13.54
CA ALA A 60 0.91 -11.61 -12.65
C ALA A 60 0.14 -12.95 -12.61
N GLU A 61 0.05 -13.65 -13.74
CA GLU A 61 -0.52 -15.00 -13.81
C GLU A 61 0.30 -16.02 -13.01
N GLN A 62 1.63 -15.98 -13.13
CA GLN A 62 2.52 -16.82 -12.32
C GLN A 62 2.38 -16.53 -10.83
N TYR A 63 2.26 -15.26 -10.45
CA TYR A 63 2.07 -14.85 -9.05
C TYR A 63 0.77 -15.39 -8.49
N LEU A 64 -0.32 -15.26 -9.23
CA LEU A 64 -1.62 -15.81 -8.87
C LEU A 64 -1.55 -17.34 -8.70
N GLN A 65 -0.96 -18.05 -9.66
CA GLN A 65 -0.84 -19.51 -9.63
C GLN A 65 0.02 -20.01 -8.47
N SER A 66 1.05 -19.25 -8.07
CA SER A 66 1.94 -19.65 -6.98
C SER A 66 1.25 -19.67 -5.61
N GLY A 67 0.22 -18.83 -5.41
CA GLY A 67 -0.42 -18.62 -4.11
C GLY A 67 0.50 -17.99 -3.04
N GLN A 68 1.68 -17.48 -3.43
CA GLN A 68 2.67 -16.89 -2.53
C GLN A 68 2.68 -15.36 -2.57
N PHE A 69 1.83 -14.74 -3.38
CA PHE A 69 1.78 -13.30 -3.51
C PHE A 69 0.46 -12.73 -2.99
N TYR A 70 0.55 -11.53 -2.44
CA TYR A 70 -0.58 -10.68 -2.10
C TYR A 70 -0.54 -9.40 -2.93
N TRP A 71 -1.69 -8.81 -3.24
CA TRP A 71 -1.75 -7.43 -3.72
C TRP A 71 -1.44 -6.46 -2.58
N ASN A 72 -0.62 -5.45 -2.88
CA ASN A 72 -0.40 -4.30 -2.01
C ASN A 72 -1.64 -3.39 -2.05
N CYS A 73 -2.36 -3.28 -0.94
CA CYS A 73 -3.57 -2.45 -0.85
C CYS A 73 -3.30 -1.02 -0.35
N GLY A 74 -2.04 -0.61 -0.18
CA GLY A 74 -1.67 0.73 0.26
C GLY A 74 -1.98 1.03 1.73
N ILE A 75 -2.23 0.01 2.54
CA ILE A 75 -2.48 0.12 3.98
C ILE A 75 -1.24 -0.34 4.72
N PHE A 76 -0.80 0.46 5.70
CA PHE A 76 0.43 0.20 6.44
C PHE A 76 0.27 0.44 7.95
N CYS A 77 1.15 -0.19 8.73
CA CYS A 77 1.27 0.01 10.16
C CYS A 77 2.75 -0.01 10.57
N TRP A 78 3.20 1.03 11.25
CA TRP A 78 4.56 1.19 11.73
C TRP A 78 4.59 2.21 12.87
N ARG A 79 5.72 2.32 13.58
CA ARG A 79 5.96 3.44 14.49
C ARG A 79 6.32 4.70 13.70
N ALA A 80 5.83 5.85 14.16
CA ALA A 80 6.17 7.15 13.57
C ALA A 80 7.69 7.40 13.57
N ALA A 81 8.37 7.05 14.67
CA ALA A 81 9.83 7.18 14.76
C ALA A 81 10.56 6.33 13.69
N THR A 82 10.07 5.11 13.44
CA THR A 82 10.66 4.18 12.46
C THR A 82 10.51 4.71 11.04
N ILE A 83 9.32 5.17 10.65
CA ILE A 83 9.15 5.70 9.29
C ILE A 83 9.96 6.98 9.06
N LEU A 84 10.08 7.86 10.06
CA LEU A 84 10.92 9.05 9.99
C LEU A 84 12.41 8.68 9.87
N LYS A 85 12.87 7.65 10.58
CA LYS A 85 14.23 7.12 10.45
C LYS A 85 14.50 6.58 9.05
N GLN A 86 13.56 5.80 8.48
CA GLN A 86 13.66 5.27 7.12
C GLN A 86 13.69 6.40 6.08
N LEU A 87 12.82 7.40 6.21
CA LEU A 87 12.86 8.60 5.36
C LEU A 87 14.19 9.35 5.49
N GLY A 88 14.76 9.46 6.69
CA GLY A 88 16.07 10.07 6.87
C GLY A 88 17.22 9.31 6.18
N GLN A 89 17.07 8.00 6.00
CA GLN A 89 18.06 7.16 5.31
C GLN A 89 17.90 7.21 3.79
N HIS A 90 16.67 7.26 3.28
CA HIS A 90 16.38 7.07 1.86
C HIS A 90 15.93 8.33 1.12
N GLU A 91 15.35 9.30 1.83
CA GLU A 91 14.87 10.60 1.31
C GLU A 91 15.26 11.75 2.28
N PRO A 92 16.57 11.95 2.58
CA PRO A 92 17.02 12.89 3.62
C PRO A 92 16.57 14.34 3.38
N GLU A 93 16.56 14.79 2.12
CA GLU A 93 16.09 16.13 1.76
C GLU A 93 14.58 16.30 2.03
N MET A 94 13.78 15.26 1.76
CA MET A 94 12.36 15.27 2.08
C MET A 94 12.16 15.38 3.60
N LEU A 95 12.93 14.63 4.39
CA LEU A 95 12.85 14.70 5.85
C LEU A 95 13.21 16.09 6.38
N GLU A 96 14.26 16.73 5.86
CA GLU A 96 14.65 18.09 6.25
C GLU A 96 13.51 19.10 6.00
N ARG A 97 12.86 19.01 4.84
CA ARG A 97 11.71 19.86 4.50
C ARG A 97 10.50 19.59 5.38
N LEU A 98 10.20 18.32 5.65
CA LEU A 98 9.14 17.93 6.58
C LEU A 98 9.40 18.48 7.98
N GLN A 99 10.65 18.50 8.44
CA GLN A 99 11.02 19.09 9.73
C GLN A 99 10.79 20.60 9.76
N LYS A 100 11.11 21.34 8.69
CA LYS A 100 10.79 22.78 8.57
C LYS A 100 9.29 23.04 8.68
N VAL A 101 8.48 22.25 7.98
CA VAL A 101 7.02 22.33 8.09
C VAL A 101 6.57 22.00 9.51
N ALA A 102 7.10 20.94 10.11
CA ALA A 102 6.71 20.47 11.43
C ALA A 102 6.94 21.52 12.54
N GLN A 103 8.03 22.30 12.45
CA GLN A 103 8.35 23.37 13.40
C GLN A 103 7.31 24.51 13.41
N THR A 104 6.47 24.61 12.39
CA THR A 104 5.48 25.69 12.24
C THR A 104 4.04 25.24 12.53
N ILE A 105 3.82 23.94 12.80
CA ILE A 105 2.49 23.41 13.12
C ILE A 105 1.91 24.15 14.34
N GLY A 106 0.66 24.60 14.21
CA GLY A 106 -0.02 25.36 15.27
C GLY A 106 0.32 26.85 15.31
N THR A 107 1.11 27.36 14.36
CA THR A 107 1.44 28.80 14.23
C THR A 107 0.81 29.39 12.96
N ASP A 108 0.71 30.72 12.91
CA ASP A 108 0.22 31.46 11.72
C ASP A 108 1.10 31.27 10.47
N GLN A 109 2.32 30.75 10.63
CA GLN A 109 3.29 30.52 9.55
C GLN A 109 3.10 29.17 8.86
N TYR A 110 2.31 28.25 9.42
CA TYR A 110 2.17 26.88 8.92
C TYR A 110 1.83 26.83 7.42
N THR A 111 0.81 27.58 7.00
CA THR A 111 0.33 27.56 5.61
C THR A 111 1.36 28.13 4.64
N SER A 112 2.10 29.18 5.02
CA SER A 112 3.11 29.78 4.14
C SER A 112 4.33 28.89 3.98
N VAL A 113 4.81 28.28 5.08
CA VAL A 113 5.95 27.36 5.06
C VAL A 113 5.60 26.06 4.33
N LEU A 114 4.43 25.48 4.56
CA LEU A 114 3.96 24.30 3.83
C LEU A 114 3.93 24.57 2.31
N ARG A 115 3.38 25.72 1.88
CA ARG A 115 3.33 26.09 0.46
C ARG A 115 4.72 26.32 -0.16
N ALA A 116 5.68 26.79 0.63
CA ALA A 116 7.05 27.01 0.16
C ALA A 116 7.86 25.70 0.06
N GLU A 117 7.69 24.79 1.02
CA GLU A 117 8.52 23.59 1.13
C GLU A 117 7.94 22.37 0.40
N PHE A 118 6.62 22.17 0.41
CA PHE A 118 5.99 20.97 -0.17
C PHE A 118 6.28 20.79 -1.68
N PRO A 119 6.21 21.83 -2.54
CA PRO A 119 6.51 21.69 -3.97
C PRO A 119 7.98 21.36 -4.26
N ARG A 120 8.88 21.48 -3.28
CA ARG A 120 10.30 21.18 -3.39
C ARG A 120 10.66 19.78 -2.91
N MET A 121 9.68 19.03 -2.40
CA MET A 121 9.86 17.63 -2.05
C MET A 121 9.79 16.77 -3.31
N ASN A 122 10.57 15.69 -3.34
CA ASN A 122 10.49 14.72 -4.43
C ASN A 122 9.09 14.11 -4.50
N SER A 123 8.50 14.08 -5.69
CA SER A 123 7.23 13.39 -5.93
C SER A 123 7.51 11.89 -6.07
N ILE A 124 7.57 11.19 -4.95
CA ILE A 124 7.83 9.75 -4.87
C ILE A 124 6.84 9.07 -3.91
N SER A 125 6.41 7.85 -4.23
CA SER A 125 5.53 7.07 -3.36
C SER A 125 6.29 6.53 -2.15
N ILE A 126 5.57 6.21 -1.08
CA ILE A 126 6.18 5.58 0.11
C ILE A 126 6.73 4.18 -0.21
N ASP A 127 6.11 3.49 -1.17
CA ASP A 127 6.53 2.19 -1.66
C ASP A 127 7.96 2.24 -2.23
N PHE A 128 8.23 3.19 -3.13
CA PHE A 128 9.57 3.40 -3.70
C PHE A 128 10.53 4.08 -2.72
N ALA A 129 10.05 5.06 -1.94
CA ALA A 129 10.90 5.81 -1.03
C ALA A 129 11.45 4.94 0.10
N VAL A 130 10.62 4.04 0.64
CA VAL A 130 10.92 3.26 1.85
C VAL A 130 10.72 1.76 1.65
N LEU A 131 9.54 1.30 1.22
CA LEU A 131 9.16 -0.12 1.37
C LEU A 131 10.00 -1.06 0.51
N GLU A 132 10.35 -0.70 -0.72
CA GLU A 132 11.26 -1.49 -1.56
C GLU A 132 12.69 -1.58 -1.01
N LYS A 133 13.09 -0.61 -0.17
CA LYS A 133 14.42 -0.52 0.43
C LYS A 133 14.46 -1.09 1.85
N ALA A 134 13.30 -1.38 2.44
CA ALA A 134 13.18 -1.83 3.82
C ALA A 134 13.79 -3.23 3.98
N THR A 135 14.65 -3.38 5.00
CA THR A 135 15.28 -4.66 5.32
C THR A 135 14.37 -5.58 6.13
N THR A 136 13.38 -5.03 6.82
CA THR A 136 12.45 -5.77 7.68
C THR A 136 11.01 -5.30 7.43
N ALA A 137 10.25 -6.15 6.73
CA ALA A 137 8.84 -5.93 6.47
C ALA A 137 8.02 -7.21 6.69
N THR A 138 6.77 -7.03 7.09
CA THR A 138 5.80 -8.12 7.26
C THR A 138 4.53 -7.80 6.52
N VAL A 139 3.99 -8.80 5.82
CA VAL A 139 2.65 -8.73 5.23
C VAL A 139 1.68 -9.52 6.09
N ILE A 140 0.56 -8.89 6.43
CA ILE A 140 -0.57 -9.54 7.09
C ILE A 140 -1.67 -9.74 6.06
N GLU A 141 -2.11 -10.98 5.89
CA GLU A 141 -3.26 -11.30 5.03
C GLU A 141 -4.51 -10.57 5.54
N ALA A 142 -5.10 -9.76 4.66
CA ALA A 142 -6.29 -8.98 4.93
C ALA A 142 -7.55 -9.83 4.73
N PRO A 143 -8.42 -9.99 5.74
CA PRO A 143 -9.56 -10.89 5.70
C PRO A 143 -10.80 -10.26 5.02
N PHE A 144 -10.60 -9.31 4.10
CA PHE A 144 -11.67 -8.54 3.48
C PHE A 144 -11.45 -8.41 1.97
N THR A 145 -12.54 -8.17 1.24
CA THR A 145 -12.49 -7.85 -0.19
C THR A 145 -12.05 -6.40 -0.38
N TRP A 146 -11.31 -6.13 -1.45
CA TRP A 146 -10.74 -4.83 -1.73
C TRP A 146 -10.60 -4.62 -3.24
N ASP A 147 -10.79 -3.37 -3.67
CA ASP A 147 -10.49 -2.87 -5.01
C ASP A 147 -10.02 -1.41 -4.83
N ASP A 148 -9.04 -0.97 -5.62
CA ASP A 148 -8.52 0.40 -5.57
C ASP A 148 -9.44 1.42 -6.26
N VAL A 149 -10.43 0.95 -7.01
CA VAL A 149 -11.34 1.77 -7.82
C VAL A 149 -10.56 2.70 -8.76
N GLY A 150 -9.40 2.24 -9.25
CA GLY A 150 -8.47 3.05 -10.04
C GLY A 150 -8.93 3.34 -11.48
N SER A 151 -9.99 2.65 -11.95
CA SER A 151 -10.57 2.86 -13.28
C SER A 151 -12.04 2.45 -13.32
N TRP A 152 -12.75 2.86 -14.37
CA TRP A 152 -14.15 2.46 -14.60
C TRP A 152 -14.35 0.94 -14.71
N LEU A 153 -13.29 0.17 -15.00
CA LEU A 153 -13.34 -1.29 -14.97
C LEU A 153 -13.59 -1.87 -13.57
N ALA A 154 -13.41 -1.08 -12.51
CA ALA A 154 -13.75 -1.48 -11.14
C ALA A 154 -15.27 -1.52 -10.91
N VAL A 155 -16.04 -0.71 -11.63
CA VAL A 155 -17.48 -0.57 -11.40
C VAL A 155 -18.23 -1.89 -11.65
N PRO A 156 -18.01 -2.60 -12.78
CA PRO A 156 -18.57 -3.94 -12.96
C PRO A 156 -18.09 -4.96 -11.94
N ARG A 157 -16.82 -4.90 -11.50
CA ARG A 157 -16.30 -5.82 -10.47
C ARG A 157 -17.00 -5.65 -9.12
N LEU A 158 -17.36 -4.42 -8.78
CA LEU A 158 -17.98 -4.07 -7.50
C LEU A 158 -19.50 -4.16 -7.52
N SER A 159 -20.13 -3.84 -8.65
CA SER A 159 -21.59 -3.72 -8.77
C SER A 159 -22.24 -4.86 -9.57
N GLY A 160 -21.42 -5.74 -10.17
CA GLY A 160 -21.89 -6.76 -11.09
C GLY A 160 -22.28 -6.21 -12.46
N THR A 161 -22.72 -7.10 -13.34
CA THR A 161 -23.27 -6.77 -14.66
C THR A 161 -24.66 -7.37 -14.80
N ASP A 162 -25.50 -6.76 -15.64
CA ASP A 162 -26.76 -7.37 -16.09
C ASP A 162 -26.51 -8.51 -17.11
N GLU A 163 -27.59 -9.13 -17.59
CA GLU A 163 -27.53 -10.25 -18.56
C GLU A 163 -26.90 -9.86 -19.90
N GLN A 164 -26.85 -8.56 -20.22
CA GLN A 164 -26.25 -8.02 -21.44
C GLN A 164 -24.81 -7.52 -21.22
N GLY A 165 -24.28 -7.64 -20.01
CA GLY A 165 -22.92 -7.22 -19.65
C GLY A 165 -22.80 -5.75 -19.26
N ASN A 166 -23.91 -5.02 -19.10
CA ASN A 166 -23.87 -3.61 -18.68
C ASN A 166 -23.77 -3.50 -17.15
N THR A 167 -23.13 -2.44 -16.68
CA THR A 167 -23.21 -2.02 -15.27
C THR A 167 -23.82 -0.64 -15.21
N CYS A 168 -25.00 -0.54 -14.61
CA CYS A 168 -25.77 0.71 -14.53
C CYS A 168 -25.96 1.14 -13.07
N SER A 169 -25.97 2.45 -12.83
CA SER A 169 -26.32 3.04 -11.54
C SER A 169 -27.15 4.29 -11.75
N GLY A 170 -28.32 4.35 -11.10
CA GLY A 170 -29.31 5.41 -11.30
C GLY A 170 -30.25 5.16 -12.49
N ASN A 171 -31.00 6.20 -12.87
CA ASN A 171 -32.01 6.12 -13.93
C ASN A 171 -31.33 5.92 -15.30
N THR A 172 -31.34 4.68 -15.78
CA THR A 172 -30.61 4.27 -16.99
C THR A 172 -31.58 3.65 -17.99
N LEU A 173 -31.49 4.10 -19.25
CA LEU A 173 -32.14 3.45 -20.38
C LEU A 173 -31.02 2.98 -21.32
N ALA A 174 -30.72 1.68 -21.28
CA ALA A 174 -29.78 1.06 -22.21
C ALA A 174 -30.53 0.72 -23.51
N VAL A 175 -30.01 1.20 -24.64
CA VAL A 175 -30.55 0.97 -25.98
C VAL A 175 -29.38 0.62 -26.88
N ASP A 176 -29.58 -0.41 -27.71
CA ASP A 176 -28.64 -0.86 -28.75
C ASP A 176 -28.59 0.14 -29.93
#